data_AF-A0A094JI17-F1
#
_entry.id   AF-A0A094JI17-F1
#
_cell.length_a   1.000
_cell.length_b   1.000
_cell.length_c   1.000
_cell.angle_alpha   90.00
_cell.angle_beta   90.00
_cell.angle_gamma   90.00
#
_symmetry.space_group_name_H-M   'P 1'
#
loop_
_entity.id
_entity.type
_entity.pdbx_description
1 polymer ?
#
loop_
_entity_poly.entity_id
_entity_poly.type
_entity_poly.pdbx_seq_one_letter_code
_entity_poly.pdbx_strand_id
1 'polypeptide(L)'
;MRVCDPTAGSGGMLIQAVDYIKEKVATRATLHCTGQEKNLNTWAICKMNLLLHGLSDHEIKKGDTIREPKLLDENGELLLYDRVIANPPFSLKTGDVRRQKQTPFTVSALVYRQKRRRLCVYSAYDRHAQ
;
A
#
# COMPACT_ATOMS: atom_id res chain seq x y z
N MET A 1 3.60 11.45 -9.86
CA MET A 1 2.60 11.26 -8.77
C MET A 1 3.14 10.21 -7.82
N ARG A 2 3.00 10.43 -6.51
CA ARG A 2 3.53 9.53 -5.47
C ARG A 2 2.40 8.73 -4.82
N VAL A 3 2.51 7.40 -4.84
CA VAL A 3 1.53 6.47 -4.28
C VAL A 3 2.21 5.64 -3.19
N CYS A 4 1.55 5.47 -2.06
CA CYS A 4 2.11 4.75 -0.92
C CYS A 4 1.21 3.62 -0.41
N ASP A 5 1.81 2.48 -0.07
CA ASP A 5 1.19 1.45 0.77
C ASP A 5 2.01 1.17 2.05
N PRO A 6 1.60 1.69 3.22
CA PRO A 6 2.30 1.48 4.49
C PRO A 6 2.20 0.03 4.99
N THR A 7 1.41 -0.83 4.36
CA THR A 7 1.26 -2.25 4.67
C THR A 7 1.33 -3.05 3.37
N ALA A 8 2.42 -2.85 2.63
CA ALA A 8 2.52 -3.22 1.22
C ALA A 8 2.26 -4.71 0.93
N GLY A 9 2.46 -5.60 1.90
CA GLY A 9 2.25 -7.03 1.70
C GLY A 9 3.08 -7.50 0.51
N SER A 10 2.46 -8.27 -0.39
CA SER A 10 3.08 -8.72 -1.64
C SER A 10 3.09 -7.68 -2.76
N GLY A 11 2.64 -6.44 -2.51
CA GLY A 11 2.60 -5.36 -3.50
C GLY A 11 1.40 -5.36 -4.45
N GLY A 12 0.46 -6.31 -4.29
CA GLY A 12 -0.70 -6.42 -5.19
C GLY A 12 -1.57 -5.16 -5.23
N MET A 13 -1.76 -4.51 -4.07
CA MET A 13 -2.49 -3.25 -3.95
C MET A 13 -1.85 -2.11 -4.74
N LEU A 14 -0.52 -1.98 -4.65
CA LEU A 14 0.24 -0.97 -5.39
C LEU A 14 0.14 -1.18 -6.89
N ILE A 15 0.26 -2.42 -7.35
CA ILE A 15 0.13 -2.78 -8.77
C ILE A 15 -1.25 -2.37 -9.29
N GLN A 16 -2.31 -2.75 -8.58
CA GLN A 16 -3.69 -2.45 -8.99
C GLN A 16 -4.00 -0.96 -8.98
N ALA A 17 -3.48 -0.23 -7.99
CA ALA A 17 -3.63 1.23 -7.96
C ALA A 17 -2.92 1.88 -9.15
N VAL A 18 -1.73 1.41 -9.51
CA VAL A 18 -1.00 1.91 -10.68
C VAL A 18 -1.76 1.61 -11.97
N ASP A 19 -2.24 0.38 -12.16
CA ASP A 19 -3.00 0.00 -13.36
C ASP A 19 -4.26 0.84 -13.50
N TYR A 20 -5.01 1.02 -12.40
CA TYR A 20 -6.20 1.88 -12.39
C TYR A 20 -5.87 3.34 -12.76
N ILE A 21 -4.77 3.89 -12.23
CA ILE A 21 -4.35 5.27 -12.52
C ILE A 21 -3.94 5.41 -13.99
N LYS A 22 -3.19 4.44 -14.53
CA LYS A 22 -2.76 4.43 -15.94
C LYS A 22 -3.95 4.36 -16.89
N GLU A 23 -4.97 3.57 -16.54
CA GLU A 23 -6.17 3.38 -17.37
C GLU A 23 -7.14 4.58 -17.30
N LYS A 24 -7.45 5.07 -16.08
CA LYS A 24 -8.57 6.01 -15.87
C LYS A 24 -8.15 7.47 -15.69
N VAL A 25 -6.91 7.74 -15.30
CA VAL A 25 -6.49 9.08 -14.88
C VAL A 25 -5.45 9.68 -15.81
N ALA A 26 -4.38 8.93 -16.12
CA ALA A 26 -3.28 9.46 -16.90
C ALA A 26 -2.42 8.34 -17.54
N THR A 27 -2.55 8.18 -18.86
CA THR A 27 -1.83 7.17 -19.65
C THR A 27 -0.31 7.37 -19.68
N ARG A 28 0.19 8.56 -19.32
CA ARG A 28 1.64 8.91 -19.31
C ARG A 28 2.16 9.37 -17.93
N ALA A 29 1.47 9.06 -16.84
CA ALA A 29 1.95 9.46 -15.52
C ALA A 29 3.18 8.65 -15.09
N THR A 30 4.28 9.34 -14.79
CA THR A 30 5.37 8.77 -13.98
C THR A 30 4.86 8.58 -12.55
N LEU A 31 4.81 7.32 -12.11
CA LEU A 31 4.30 6.91 -10.81
C LEU A 31 5.45 6.39 -9.96
N HIS A 32 5.69 7.06 -8.84
CA HIS A 32 6.67 6.64 -7.85
C HIS A 32 5.93 5.92 -6.72
N CYS A 33 6.24 4.64 -6.53
CA CYS A 33 5.53 3.79 -5.59
C CYS A 33 6.38 3.57 -4.33
N THR A 34 5.83 3.88 -3.17
CA THR A 34 6.49 3.63 -1.89
C THR A 34 5.69 2.64 -1.06
N GLY A 35 6.35 1.97 -0.12
CA GLY A 35 5.62 1.15 0.82
C GLY A 35 6.48 0.59 1.92
N GLN A 36 5.84 -0.05 2.89
CA GLN A 36 6.51 -0.67 4.02
C GLN A 36 5.90 -2.04 4.32
N GLU A 37 6.76 -3.02 4.55
CA GLU A 37 6.36 -4.38 4.90
C GLU A 37 7.26 -4.92 6.02
N LYS A 38 6.64 -5.55 7.02
CA LYS A 38 7.32 -6.06 8.21
C LYS A 38 8.03 -7.39 7.94
N ASN A 39 7.38 -8.29 7.21
CA ASN A 39 7.88 -9.63 6.95
C ASN A 39 8.91 -9.61 5.81
N LEU A 40 10.11 -10.14 6.05
CA LEU A 40 11.21 -10.15 5.07
C LEU A 40 10.86 -10.87 3.77
N ASN A 41 10.20 -12.03 3.85
CA ASN A 41 9.87 -12.84 2.68
C ASN A 41 8.81 -12.12 1.84
N THR A 42 7.78 -11.59 2.50
CA THR A 42 6.71 -10.83 1.85
C THR A 42 7.24 -9.54 1.22
N TRP A 43 8.16 -8.86 1.89
CA TRP A 43 8.88 -7.69 1.36
C TRP A 43 9.69 -8.02 0.10
N ALA A 44 10.39 -9.15 0.07
CA ALA A 44 11.15 -9.58 -1.11
C ALA A 44 10.20 -9.87 -2.29
N ILE A 45 9.10 -10.59 -2.02
CA ILE A 45 8.03 -10.85 -3.00
C ILE A 45 7.45 -9.54 -3.53
N CYS A 46 7.20 -8.55 -2.66
CA CYS A 46 6.71 -7.23 -3.04
C CYS A 46 7.61 -6.56 -4.07
N LYS A 47 8.92 -6.49 -3.80
CA LYS A 47 9.89 -5.91 -4.73
C LYS A 47 9.94 -6.64 -6.06
N MET A 48 9.95 -7.98 -6.02
CA MET A 48 9.94 -8.80 -7.23
C MET A 48 8.67 -8.55 -8.05
N ASN A 49 7.51 -8.51 -7.41
CA ASN A 49 6.24 -8.26 -8.09
C ASN A 49 6.21 -6.88 -8.73
N LEU A 50 6.62 -5.82 -8.02
CA LEU A 50 6.70 -4.48 -8.59
C LEU A 50 7.64 -4.43 -9.80
N LEU A 51 8.80 -5.06 -9.70
CA LEU A 51 9.77 -5.13 -10.81
C LEU A 51 9.20 -5.88 -12.03
N LEU A 52 8.58 -7.05 -11.83
CA LEU A 52 8.00 -7.86 -12.91
C LEU A 52 6.83 -7.16 -13.60
N HIS A 53 6.12 -6.28 -12.89
CA HIS A 53 5.05 -5.44 -13.44
C HIS A 53 5.57 -4.12 -14.06
N GLY A 54 6.89 -3.98 -14.25
CA GLY A 54 7.50 -2.82 -14.90
C GLY A 54 7.49 -1.55 -14.04
N LEU A 55 7.28 -1.68 -12.73
CA LEU A 55 7.33 -0.57 -11.77
C LEU A 55 8.74 -0.48 -11.19
N SER A 56 9.70 -0.08 -12.01
CA SER A 56 11.12 0.01 -11.60
C SER A 56 11.40 1.16 -10.63
N ASP A 57 10.60 2.23 -10.68
CA ASP A 57 10.70 3.38 -9.79
C ASP A 57 9.87 3.15 -8.50
N HIS A 58 10.42 2.33 -7.59
CA HIS A 58 9.78 2.00 -6.33
C HIS A 58 10.73 2.01 -5.12
N GLU A 59 10.18 2.35 -3.95
CA GLU A 59 10.88 2.31 -2.67
C GLU A 59 10.07 1.54 -1.62
N ILE A 60 10.41 0.27 -1.42
CA ILE A 60 9.77 -0.58 -0.39
C ILE A 60 10.72 -0.80 0.78
N LYS A 61 10.35 -0.28 1.96
CA LYS A 61 11.10 -0.40 3.21
C LYS A 61 10.70 -1.66 3.97
N LYS A 62 11.68 -2.26 4.66
CA LYS A 62 11.44 -3.39 5.59
C LYS A 62 11.32 -2.87 7.02
N GLY A 63 10.19 -3.09 7.68
CA GLY A 63 9.97 -2.70 9.07
C GLY A 63 8.50 -2.66 9.49
N ASP A 64 8.26 -2.55 10.79
CA ASP A 64 6.90 -2.39 11.33
C ASP A 64 6.46 -0.94 11.22
N THR A 65 5.43 -0.65 10.42
CA THR A 65 5.03 0.72 10.07
C THR A 65 4.51 1.54 11.26
N ILE A 66 4.06 0.88 12.33
CA ILE A 66 3.57 1.56 13.53
C ILE A 66 4.72 1.80 14.51
N ARG A 67 5.57 0.78 14.75
CA ARG A 67 6.65 0.87 15.74
C ARG A 67 7.91 1.55 15.22
N GLU A 68 8.18 1.43 13.92
CA GLU A 68 9.39 1.89 13.26
C GLU A 68 9.02 2.41 11.85
N PRO A 69 8.34 3.57 11.74
CA PRO A 69 8.00 4.15 10.45
C PRO A 69 9.27 4.51 9.67
N LYS A 70 9.40 4.05 8.42
CA LYS A 70 10.60 4.27 7.58
C LYS A 70 10.36 5.15 6.36
N LEU A 71 9.12 5.54 6.12
CA LEU A 71 8.74 6.43 5.04
C LEU A 71 8.81 7.88 5.52
N LEU A 72 10.03 8.31 5.84
CA LEU A 72 10.34 9.60 6.44
C LEU A 72 11.10 10.51 5.45
N ASP A 73 10.96 11.81 5.61
CA ASP A 73 11.75 12.81 4.91
C ASP A 73 13.13 12.99 5.56
N GLU A 74 13.93 13.93 5.03
CA GLU A 74 15.28 14.23 5.53
C GLU A 74 15.29 14.77 6.97
N ASN A 75 14.17 15.32 7.44
CA ASN A 75 14.02 15.85 8.80
C ASN A 75 13.47 14.81 9.78
N GLY A 76 13.15 13.60 9.31
CA GLY A 76 12.54 12.54 10.12
C GLY A 76 11.02 12.62 10.22
N GLU A 77 10.37 13.49 9.45
CA GLU A 77 8.91 13.63 9.41
C GLU A 77 8.29 12.67 8.39
N LEU A 78 7.01 12.31 8.56
CA LEU A 78 6.35 11.39 7.65
C LEU A 78 6.24 11.98 6.23
N LEU A 79 6.67 11.21 5.23
CA LEU A 79 6.52 11.59 3.83
C LEU A 79 5.06 11.78 3.46
N LEU A 80 4.79 12.87 2.73
CA LEU A 80 3.48 13.15 2.17
C LEU A 80 3.34 12.54 0.78
N TYR A 81 2.16 11.96 0.53
CA TYR A 81 1.84 11.26 -0.71
C TYR A 81 0.58 11.83 -1.35
N ASP A 82 0.50 11.75 -2.68
CA ASP A 82 -0.73 12.12 -3.41
C ASP A 82 -1.85 11.11 -3.10
N ARG A 83 -1.47 9.86 -2.88
CA ARG A 83 -2.35 8.71 -2.67
C ARG A 83 -1.74 7.77 -1.64
N VAL A 84 -2.54 7.36 -0.68
CA VAL A 84 -2.20 6.30 0.26
C VAL A 84 -3.27 5.21 0.16
N ILE A 85 -2.82 3.97 0.02
CA ILE A 85 -3.67 2.79 -0.11
C ILE A 85 -3.15 1.77 0.89
N ALA A 86 -4.00 1.11 1.66
CA ALA A 86 -3.51 0.18 2.67
C ALA A 86 -4.54 -0.92 2.90
N ASN A 87 -4.05 -2.15 3.06
CA ASN A 87 -4.84 -3.26 3.58
C ASN A 87 -4.12 -3.82 4.82
N PRO A 88 -4.19 -3.11 5.96
CA PRO A 88 -3.53 -3.56 7.17
C PRO A 88 -4.15 -4.88 7.65
N PRO A 89 -3.36 -5.78 8.28
CA PRO A 89 -3.88 -7.05 8.78
C PRO A 89 -4.99 -6.81 9.81
N PHE A 90 -6.19 -7.33 9.51
CA PHE A 90 -7.39 -7.10 10.31
C PHE A 90 -7.44 -8.06 11.52
N SER A 91 -6.52 -7.87 12.49
CA SER A 91 -6.54 -8.42 13.87
C SER A 91 -5.23 -8.12 14.62
N LEU A 92 -4.73 -6.88 14.61
CA LEU A 92 -3.68 -6.47 15.55
C LEU A 92 -4.31 -6.37 16.94
N LYS A 93 -4.48 -7.50 17.64
CA LYS A 93 -4.79 -7.49 19.07
C LYS A 93 -3.60 -6.87 19.80
N THR A 94 -3.84 -5.77 20.51
CA THR A 94 -2.92 -5.27 21.53
C THR A 94 -2.90 -6.31 22.65
N GLY A 95 -2.04 -7.32 22.53
CA GLY A 95 -1.95 -8.47 23.43
C GLY A 95 -2.44 -9.78 22.77
N ASP A 96 -1.55 -10.78 22.74
CA ASP A 96 -1.74 -12.16 22.27
C ASP A 96 -1.98 -12.40 20.77
N VAL A 97 -0.85 -12.70 20.11
CA VAL A 97 -0.74 -13.30 18.79
C VAL A 97 -1.25 -14.74 18.85
N ARG A 98 -2.51 -14.97 18.43
CA ARG A 98 -2.98 -16.30 18.02
C ARG A 98 -3.55 -16.26 16.61
N ARG A 99 -3.07 -17.23 15.82
CA ARG A 99 -3.25 -17.50 14.39
C ARG A 99 -4.60 -17.05 13.82
N GLN A 100 -4.59 -16.47 12.61
CA GLN A 100 -5.71 -16.64 11.70
C GLN A 100 -5.29 -16.76 10.23
N LYS A 101 -6.06 -17.59 9.53
CA LYS A 101 -5.76 -18.26 8.26
C LYS A 101 -5.90 -17.31 7.07
N GLN A 102 -4.99 -17.47 6.12
CA GLN A 102 -4.98 -16.85 4.81
C GLN A 102 -6.13 -17.42 3.97
N THR A 103 -7.02 -16.57 3.46
CA THR A 103 -7.97 -16.94 2.39
C THR A 103 -7.40 -16.49 1.03
N PRO A 104 -7.62 -17.28 -0.04
CA PRO A 104 -7.00 -17.04 -1.33
C PRO A 104 -7.84 -16.01 -2.10
N PHE A 105 -7.20 -14.95 -2.58
CA PHE A 105 -7.76 -13.99 -3.54
C PHE A 105 -9.05 -13.27 -3.12
N THR A 106 -8.92 -12.19 -2.33
CA THR A 106 -9.87 -11.09 -2.40
C THR A 106 -9.08 -9.79 -2.49
N VAL A 107 -9.16 -9.17 -3.66
CA VAL A 107 -8.61 -7.86 -3.98
C VAL A 107 -9.52 -6.82 -3.33
N SER A 108 -9.04 -6.16 -2.29
CA SER A 108 -9.68 -4.96 -1.75
C SER A 108 -8.83 -3.75 -2.13
N ALA A 109 -8.94 -3.30 -3.38
CA ALA A 109 -8.26 -2.12 -3.89
C ALA A 109 -8.80 -0.85 -3.22
N LEU A 110 -7.96 -0.13 -2.48
CA LEU A 110 -8.18 1.24 -2.07
C LEU A 110 -7.54 2.10 -3.15
N VAL A 111 -8.28 2.91 -3.90
CA VAL A 111 -7.71 3.96 -4.76
C VAL A 111 -8.28 5.28 -4.30
N TYR A 112 -7.39 6.18 -3.87
CA TYR A 112 -7.80 7.50 -3.40
C TYR A 112 -7.83 8.53 -4.55
N ARG A 113 -8.57 9.63 -4.41
CA ARG A 113 -8.39 10.86 -5.19
C ARG A 113 -8.66 12.08 -4.33
N GLN A 114 -7.69 13.01 -4.19
CA GLN A 114 -7.95 14.25 -3.47
C GLN A 114 -7.32 15.49 -4.10
N LYS A 115 -8.20 16.48 -4.29
CA LYS A 115 -7.89 17.90 -4.31
C LYS A 115 -7.76 18.35 -2.84
N ARG A 116 -6.58 18.83 -2.47
CA ARG A 116 -6.28 19.67 -1.29
C ARG A 116 -6.31 18.99 0.10
N ARG A 117 -5.10 18.68 0.58
CA ARG A 117 -4.57 18.97 1.94
C ARG A 117 -5.22 18.34 3.19
N ARG A 118 -5.82 17.15 3.16
CA ARG A 118 -6.22 16.46 4.41
C ARG A 118 -6.11 14.93 4.30
N LEU A 119 -5.32 14.33 5.19
CA LEU A 119 -5.28 12.89 5.42
C LEU A 119 -6.70 12.42 5.80
N CYS A 120 -7.31 11.54 5.00
CA CYS A 120 -8.57 10.89 5.34
C CYS A 120 -8.47 9.40 5.01
N VAL A 121 -8.69 8.58 6.03
CA VAL A 121 -8.91 7.12 5.91
C VAL A 121 -10.40 6.92 5.68
N TYR A 122 -10.80 6.22 4.62
CA TYR A 122 -12.20 5.82 4.42
C TYR A 122 -12.29 4.32 4.11
N SER A 123 -13.24 3.66 4.78
CA SER A 123 -13.68 2.29 4.54
C SER A 123 -14.98 2.35 3.71
N ALA A 124 -15.07 1.57 2.65
CA ALA A 124 -16.33 1.23 2.03
C ALA A 124 -16.50 -0.28 2.06
N TYR A 125 -17.31 -0.76 3.00
CA TYR A 125 -18.01 -2.03 2.85
C TYR A 125 -19.14 -1.79 1.85
N ASP A 126 -19.07 -2.39 0.68
CA ASP A 126 -20.26 -2.47 -0.17
C ASP A 126 -21.05 -3.73 0.21
N ARG A 127 -22.22 -3.51 0.82
CA ARG A 127 -23.24 -4.53 1.02
C ARG A 127 -24.04 -4.59 -0.27
N HIS A 128 -23.64 -5.44 -1.22
CA HIS A 128 -24.60 -6.05 -2.13
C HIS A 128 -24.23 -7.50 -2.40
N ALA A 129 -24.75 -8.36 -1.52
CA ALA A 129 -25.13 -9.70 -1.89
C ALA A 129 -26.26 -9.60 -2.94
N GLN A 130 -26.00 -10.12 -4.13
CA GLN A 130 -26.97 -10.87 -4.93
C GLN A 130 -26.22 -12.06 -5.53
#